data_AF-A0A497BWL4-F1
#
_entry.id   AF-A0A497BWL4-F1
#
_cell.length_a   1.000
_cell.length_b   1.000
_cell.length_c   1.000
_cell.angle_alpha   90.00
_cell.angle_beta   90.00
_cell.angle_gamma   90.00
#
_symmetry.space_group_name_H-M   'P 1'
#
loop_
_entity.id
_entity.type
_entity.pdbx_description
1 polymer ?
#
loop_
_entity_poly.entity_id
_entity_poly.type
_entity_poly.pdbx_seq_one_letter_code
_entity_poly.pdbx_strand_id
1 'polypeptide(L)'
;MRVKRNSQLDKAHGCLAGLALGDAMGCPTEFMTPEQIAAEYGWVEGLVAAPIWHPHTALPAGRVTDDTEQAMALASVYLRDGRMSA
;
A
#
# COMPACT_ATOMS: atom_id res chain seq x y z
N MET A 1 -4.01 -11.33 31.50
CA MET A 1 -3.48 -12.46 30.70
C MET A 1 -2.77 -11.88 29.48
N ARG A 2 -1.43 -11.86 29.47
CA ARG A 2 -0.64 -11.27 28.37
C ARG A 2 -0.45 -12.34 27.30
N VAL A 3 -1.21 -12.29 26.21
CA VAL A 3 -1.01 -13.16 25.05
C VAL A 3 0.42 -12.94 24.57
N LYS A 4 1.26 -13.98 24.58
CA LYS A 4 2.59 -13.92 23.95
C LYS A 4 2.37 -13.80 22.45
N ARG A 5 2.38 -12.56 21.97
CA ARG A 5 2.40 -12.19 20.56
C ARG A 5 3.56 -12.93 19.87
N ASN A 6 3.24 -13.69 18.83
CA ASN A 6 4.23 -14.51 18.13
C ASN A 6 5.04 -13.59 17.22
N SER A 7 6.18 -13.12 17.73
CA SER A 7 6.88 -11.93 17.22
C SER A 7 7.25 -11.98 15.75
N GLN A 8 7.44 -13.17 15.16
CA GLN A 8 7.76 -13.31 13.74
C GLN A 8 6.52 -13.21 12.84
N LEU A 9 5.40 -13.83 13.23
CA LEU A 9 4.14 -13.71 12.48
C LEU A 9 3.59 -12.29 12.57
N ASP A 10 3.69 -11.65 13.73
CA ASP A 10 3.28 -10.25 13.87
C ASP A 10 4.10 -9.32 12.97
N LYS A 11 5.42 -9.58 12.85
CA LYS A 11 6.29 -8.84 11.92
C LYS A 11 5.94 -9.13 10.45
N ALA A 12 5.65 -10.37 10.10
CA ALA A 12 5.27 -10.74 8.74
C ALA A 12 3.94 -10.09 8.33
N HIS A 13 2.92 -10.14 9.20
CA HIS A 13 1.66 -9.44 8.98
C HIS A 13 1.85 -7.92 8.93
N GLY A 14 2.65 -7.35 9.84
CA GLY A 14 2.96 -5.93 9.84
C GLY A 14 3.69 -5.47 8.57
N CYS A 15 4.57 -6.31 8.02
CA CYS A 15 5.26 -6.04 6.76
C CYS A 15 4.27 -5.95 5.58
N LEU A 16 3.40 -6.95 5.43
CA LEU A 16 2.40 -6.97 4.35
C LEU A 16 1.34 -5.88 4.51
N ALA A 17 0.87 -5.64 5.73
CA ALA A 17 -0.07 -4.56 6.01
C ALA A 17 0.58 -3.18 5.79
N GLY A 18 1.84 -3.02 6.16
CA GLY A 18 2.61 -1.80 5.93
C GLY A 18 2.83 -1.49 4.45
N LEU A 19 3.10 -2.52 3.64
CA LEU A 19 3.15 -2.40 2.18
C LEU A 19 1.81 -1.87 1.64
N ALA A 20 0.70 -2.56 1.94
CA ALA A 20 -0.62 -2.20 1.43
C ALA A 20 -1.08 -0.81 1.91
N LEU A 21 -0.79 -0.45 3.16
CA LEU A 21 -1.12 0.87 3.70
C LEU A 21 -0.26 1.96 3.06
N GLY A 22 1.04 1.74 2.89
CA GLY A 22 1.95 2.70 2.26
C GLY A 22 1.59 2.97 0.81
N ASP A 23 1.32 1.91 0.04
CA ASP A 23 0.81 1.95 -1.33
C ASP A 23 -0.48 2.78 -1.39
N ALA A 24 -1.53 2.37 -0.65
CA ALA A 24 -2.83 3.03 -0.71
C ALA A 24 -2.81 4.49 -0.21
N MET A 25 -1.93 4.83 0.74
CA MET A 25 -1.74 6.22 1.19
C MET A 25 -0.96 7.07 0.19
N GLY A 26 -0.02 6.48 -0.54
CA GLY A 26 0.82 7.17 -1.52
C GLY A 26 0.12 7.41 -2.86
N CYS A 27 -0.76 6.50 -3.27
CA CYS A 27 -1.44 6.51 -4.58
C CYS A 27 -2.10 7.86 -4.94
N PRO A 28 -2.83 8.55 -4.04
CA PRO A 28 -3.46 9.85 -4.34
C PRO A 28 -2.49 11.02 -4.54
N THR A 29 -1.21 10.83 -4.20
CA THR A 29 -0.14 11.84 -4.27
C THR A 29 0.97 11.50 -5.25
N GLU A 30 0.81 10.40 -5.99
CA GLU A 30 1.78 9.99 -6.99
C GLU A 30 1.95 11.08 -8.07
N PHE A 31 3.17 11.26 -8.56
CA PHE A 31 3.51 12.32 -9.53
C PHE A 31 3.31 13.77 -9.05
N MET A 32 3.00 14.00 -7.76
CA MET A 32 2.85 15.33 -7.19
C MET A 32 4.13 15.80 -6.50
N THR A 33 4.43 17.10 -6.58
CA THR A 33 5.45 17.72 -5.73
C THR A 33 4.91 17.94 -4.32
N PRO A 34 5.78 18.12 -3.31
CA PRO A 34 5.36 18.49 -1.95
C PRO A 34 4.46 19.73 -1.90
N GLU A 35 4.70 20.74 -2.74
CA GLU A 35 3.89 21.95 -2.82
C GLU A 35 2.49 21.66 -3.38
N GLN A 36 2.39 20.78 -4.38
CA GLN A 36 1.09 20.34 -4.92
C GLN A 36 0.32 19.54 -3.87
N ILE A 37 0.99 18.65 -3.14
CA ILE A 37 0.37 17.88 -2.04
C ILE A 37 -0.16 18.82 -0.96
N ALA A 38 0.64 19.82 -0.57
CA ALA A 38 0.23 20.83 0.41
C ALA A 38 -0.95 21.69 -0.07
N ALA A 39 -1.00 22.02 -1.37
CA ALA A 39 -2.09 22.79 -1.94
C ALA A 39 -3.41 22.00 -2.03
N GLU A 40 -3.35 20.71 -2.39
CA GLU A 40 -4.54 19.87 -2.56
C GLU A 40 -5.06 19.30 -1.22
N TYR A 41 -4.15 18.91 -0.33
CA TYR A 41 -4.51 18.17 0.90
C TYR A 41 -4.05 18.85 2.19
N GLY A 42 -3.12 19.81 2.13
CA GLY A 42 -2.36 20.25 3.30
C GLY A 42 -1.39 19.17 3.77
N TRP A 43 -1.88 18.25 4.60
CA TRP A 43 -1.12 17.10 5.08
C TRP A 43 -1.95 15.83 4.96
N VAL A 44 -1.38 14.77 4.38
CA VAL A 44 -2.09 13.50 4.22
C VAL A 44 -1.99 12.70 5.52
N GLU A 45 -3.10 12.68 6.28
CA GLU A 45 -3.18 11.97 7.57
C GLU A 45 -3.94 10.63 7.50
N GLY A 46 -4.45 10.26 6.31
CA GLY A 46 -5.24 9.04 6.16
C GLY A 46 -5.42 8.61 4.71
N LEU A 47 -6.32 7.66 4.50
CA LEU A 47 -6.68 7.17 3.18
C LEU A 47 -7.62 8.18 2.51
N VAL A 48 -7.09 8.92 1.55
CA VAL A 48 -7.82 9.96 0.80
C VAL A 48 -8.11 9.50 -0.63
N ALA A 49 -9.10 10.11 -1.26
CA ALA A 49 -9.34 9.92 -2.69
C ALA A 49 -8.41 10.84 -3.49
N ALA A 50 -7.97 10.39 -4.66
CA ALA A 50 -7.20 11.24 -5.58
C ALA A 50 -8.07 12.40 -6.12
N PRO A 51 -7.48 13.57 -6.44
CA PRO A 51 -8.21 14.70 -6.98
C PRO A 51 -8.71 14.36 -8.39
N ILE A 52 -9.76 15.05 -8.84
CA ILE A 52 -10.45 14.72 -10.10
C ILE A 52 -9.56 14.75 -11.36
N TRP A 53 -8.46 15.50 -11.31
CA TRP A 53 -7.51 15.64 -12.41
C TRP A 53 -6.42 14.55 -12.41
N HIS A 54 -6.29 13.79 -11.33
CA HIS A 54 -5.19 12.85 -11.12
C HIS A 54 -5.43 11.51 -11.87
N PRO A 55 -4.38 10.85 -12.39
CA PRO A 55 -4.53 9.59 -13.14
C PRO A 55 -5.29 8.50 -12.39
N HIS A 56 -5.14 8.46 -11.06
CA HIS A 56 -5.79 7.49 -10.18
C HIS A 56 -7.15 7.94 -9.63
N THR A 57 -7.80 8.97 -10.18
CA THR A 57 -9.12 9.45 -9.72
C THR A 57 -10.23 8.38 -9.77
N ALA A 58 -10.10 7.37 -10.63
CA ALA A 58 -11.06 6.28 -10.72
C ALA A 58 -10.94 5.26 -9.58
N LEU A 59 -9.82 5.27 -8.83
CA LEU A 59 -9.61 4.38 -7.70
C LEU A 59 -10.27 4.98 -6.45
N PRO A 60 -11.06 4.20 -5.68
CA PRO A 60 -11.60 4.69 -4.42
C PRO A 60 -10.49 4.88 -3.38
N ALA A 61 -10.72 5.77 -2.42
CA ALA A 61 -9.80 5.97 -1.29
C ALA A 61 -9.46 4.65 -0.61
N GLY A 62 -8.17 4.39 -0.38
CA GLY A 62 -7.70 3.16 0.26
C GLY A 62 -7.55 1.97 -0.68
N ARG A 63 -7.76 2.13 -1.99
CA ARG A 63 -7.42 1.11 -2.99
C ARG A 63 -5.89 1.03 -3.13
N VAL A 64 -5.36 -0.18 -3.05
CA VAL A 64 -3.97 -0.50 -3.39
C VAL A 64 -3.73 -0.49 -4.91
N THR A 65 -2.49 -0.20 -5.33
CA THR A 65 -2.05 -0.20 -6.72
C THR A 65 -1.38 -1.53 -7.11
N ASP A 66 -0.69 -1.52 -8.26
CA ASP A 66 0.08 -2.65 -8.75
C ASP A 66 1.22 -3.05 -7.81
N ASP A 67 1.72 -2.18 -6.93
CA ASP A 67 2.73 -2.53 -5.93
C ASP A 67 2.27 -3.68 -5.04
N THR A 68 1.10 -3.54 -4.41
CA THR A 68 0.54 -4.61 -3.56
C THR A 68 0.05 -5.79 -4.39
N GLU A 69 -0.58 -5.53 -5.55
CA GLU A 69 -1.11 -6.60 -6.41
C GLU A 69 0.02 -7.52 -6.92
N GLN A 70 1.15 -6.95 -7.36
CA GLN A 70 2.32 -7.71 -7.79
C GLN A 70 3.03 -8.42 -6.63
N ALA A 71 3.15 -7.79 -5.46
CA ALA A 71 3.72 -8.45 -4.28
C ALA A 71 2.92 -9.70 -3.88
N MET A 72 1.58 -9.60 -3.90
CA MET A 72 0.70 -10.74 -3.62
C MET A 72 0.77 -11.81 -4.71
N ALA A 73 0.93 -11.41 -5.98
CA ALA A 73 1.15 -12.34 -7.08
C ALA A 73 2.45 -13.14 -6.90
N LEU A 74 3.56 -12.46 -6.57
CA LEU A 74 4.86 -13.10 -6.29
C LEU A 74 4.78 -14.06 -5.10
N ALA A 75 4.14 -13.64 -4.01
CA ALA A 75 3.91 -14.51 -2.85
C ALA A 75 3.11 -15.76 -3.24
N SER A 76 2.08 -15.60 -4.07
CA SER A 76 1.26 -16.71 -4.55
C SER A 76 2.06 -17.70 -5.40
N VAL A 77 2.93 -17.21 -6.29
CA VAL A 77 3.84 -18.06 -7.09
C VAL A 77 4.79 -18.84 -6.19
N TYR A 78 5.42 -18.17 -5.21
CA TYR A 78 6.33 -18.84 -4.28
C TYR A 78 5.66 -19.91 -3.45
N LEU A 79 4.46 -19.64 -2.92
CA LEU A 79 3.68 -20.60 -2.15
C LEU A 79 3.28 -21.82 -2.99
N ARG A 80 3.03 -21.64 -4.29
CA ARG A 80 2.69 -22.72 -5.22
C ARG A 80 3.91 -23.55 -5.61
N ASP A 81 5.01 -22.89 -5.96
CA ASP A 81 6.14 -23.53 -6.65
C ASP A 81 7.36 -23.80 -5.73
N GLY A 82 7.36 -23.26 -4.51
CA GLY A 82 8.46 -23.36 -3.54
C GLY A 82 9.73 -22.59 -3.94
N ARG A 83 9.68 -21.82 -5.03
CA ARG A 83 10.78 -21.03 -5.58
C ARG A 83 10.25 -19.85 -6.40
N MET A 84 11.08 -18.82 -6.54
CA MET A 84 10.87 -17.80 -7.56
C MET A 84 11.49 -18.29 -8.88
N SER A 85 10.79 -18.12 -10.00
CA SER A 85 11.36 -18.22 -11.34
C SER A 85 11.78 -16.83 -11.81
N ALA A 86 12.97 -16.73 -12.40
CA ALA A 86 13.40 -15.53 -13.13
C ALA A 86 12.76 -15.47 -14.52
#